data_AF-X1ESN4-F1
#
_entry.id   AF-X1ESN4-F1
#
_cell.length_a   1.000
_cell.length_b   1.000
_cell.length_c   1.000
_cell.angle_alpha   90.00
_cell.angle_beta   90.00
_cell.angle_gamma   90.00
#
_symmetry.space_group_name_H-M   'P 1'
#
loop_
_entity.id
_entity.type
_entity.pdbx_description
1 polymer ?
#
loop_
_entity_poly.entity_id
_entity_poly.type
_entity_poly.pdbx_seq_one_letter_code
_entity_poly.pdbx_strand_id
1 'polypeptide(L)'
;MGNKAEDVTSRLINAGSDIVGANCSIGSAAMIGVAGKMREANPEARLIFQPNAGVPVLVEGKTIYNETPETMASNIAKFLPYKP
;
A
#
# COMPACT_ATOMS: atom_id res chain seq x y z
N MET A 1 -15.50 1.28 9.12
CA MET A 1 -15.34 -0.13 9.55
C MET A 1 -13.86 -0.46 9.58
N GLY A 2 -13.32 -0.99 10.69
CA GLY A 2 -11.87 -1.14 10.93
C GLY A 2 -11.30 -2.49 10.53
N ASN A 3 -11.41 -2.86 9.26
CA ASN A 3 -10.89 -4.14 8.76
C ASN A 3 -9.36 -4.15 8.71
N LYS A 4 -8.74 -5.26 9.14
CA LYS A 4 -7.29 -5.45 9.08
C LYS A 4 -6.85 -5.89 7.68
N ALA A 5 -5.64 -5.53 7.28
CA ALA A 5 -5.12 -5.81 5.94
C ALA A 5 -4.98 -7.33 5.68
N GLU A 6 -4.58 -8.06 6.71
CA GLU A 6 -4.42 -9.51 6.73
C GLU A 6 -5.77 -10.20 6.46
N ASP A 7 -6.82 -9.81 7.19
CA ASP A 7 -8.17 -10.37 7.06
C ASP A 7 -8.77 -10.08 5.68
N VAL A 8 -8.59 -8.87 5.17
CA VAL A 8 -9.10 -8.47 3.85
C VAL A 8 -8.40 -9.25 2.74
N THR A 9 -7.08 -9.45 2.84
CA THR A 9 -6.29 -10.20 1.85
C THR A 9 -6.83 -11.62 1.69
N SER A 10 -6.92 -12.38 2.78
CA SER A 10 -7.38 -13.76 2.75
C SER A 10 -8.83 -13.87 2.27
N ARG A 11 -9.70 -12.96 2.70
CA ARG A 11 -11.12 -12.97 2.29
C ARG A 11 -11.32 -12.70 0.81
N LEU A 12 -10.61 -11.71 0.26
CA LEU A 12 -10.74 -11.36 -1.16
C LEU A 12 -10.16 -12.44 -2.08
N ILE A 13 -9.03 -13.04 -1.70
CA ILE A 13 -8.44 -14.17 -2.45
C ILE A 13 -9.37 -15.39 -2.40
N ASN A 14 -9.90 -15.75 -1.23
CA ASN A 14 -10.84 -16.87 -1.11
C ASN A 14 -12.16 -16.62 -1.87
N ALA A 15 -12.51 -15.36 -2.09
CA ALA A 15 -13.64 -14.97 -2.94
C ALA A 15 -13.34 -15.01 -4.44
N GLY A 16 -12.12 -15.38 -4.84
CA GLY A 16 -11.69 -15.54 -6.24
C GLY A 16 -10.98 -14.33 -6.85
N SER A 17 -10.48 -13.38 -6.04
CA SER A 17 -9.71 -12.24 -6.58
C SER A 17 -8.32 -12.67 -7.04
N ASP A 18 -7.96 -12.33 -8.29
CA ASP A 18 -6.62 -12.62 -8.83
C ASP A 18 -5.53 -11.71 -8.27
N ILE A 19 -5.87 -10.48 -7.92
CA ILE A 19 -4.96 -9.44 -7.40
C ILE A 19 -5.69 -8.69 -6.29
N VAL A 20 -4.99 -8.45 -5.18
CA VAL A 20 -5.49 -7.66 -4.04
C VAL A 20 -4.49 -6.58 -3.67
N GLY A 21 -4.93 -5.50 -3.03
CA GLY A 21 -4.05 -4.36 -2.83
C GLY A 21 -4.60 -3.26 -1.95
N ALA A 22 -3.83 -2.19 -1.84
CA ALA A 22 -4.20 -0.98 -1.11
C ALA A 22 -3.78 0.27 -1.88
N ASN A 23 -4.59 1.32 -1.78
CA ASN A 23 -4.29 2.61 -2.40
C ASN A 23 -4.69 3.78 -1.48
N CYS A 24 -4.19 4.97 -1.80
CA CYS A 24 -4.55 6.24 -1.14
C CYS A 24 -4.22 6.26 0.36
N SER A 25 -4.91 7.13 1.12
CA SER A 25 -4.87 7.42 2.56
C SER A 25 -3.52 7.82 3.16
N ILE A 26 -2.45 7.08 2.86
CA ILE A 26 -1.14 7.16 3.49
C ILE A 26 -0.03 7.28 2.45
N GLY A 27 1.12 7.79 2.89
CA GLY A 27 2.33 7.90 2.07
C GLY A 27 3.03 6.55 1.83
N SER A 28 4.05 6.56 0.96
CA SER A 28 4.73 5.33 0.53
C SER A 28 5.42 4.59 1.68
N ALA A 29 6.02 5.32 2.62
CA ALA A 29 6.70 4.73 3.78
C ALA A 29 5.75 3.89 4.65
N ALA A 30 4.56 4.41 4.97
CA ALA A 30 3.57 3.71 5.77
C ALA A 30 2.91 2.57 4.99
N MET A 31 2.72 2.74 3.68
CA MET A 31 2.13 1.71 2.81
C MET A 31 2.97 0.43 2.76
N ILE A 32 4.30 0.51 2.93
CA ILE A 32 5.16 -0.68 3.04
C ILE A 32 4.71 -1.59 4.18
N GLY A 33 4.30 -1.03 5.33
CA GLY A 33 3.81 -1.82 6.46
C GLY A 33 2.49 -2.53 6.17
N VAL A 34 1.59 -1.88 5.41
CA VAL A 34 0.34 -2.50 4.94
C VAL A 34 0.66 -3.63 3.97
N ALA A 35 1.54 -3.37 3.00
CA ALA A 35 1.96 -4.35 2.00
C ALA A 35 2.62 -5.59 2.63
N GLY A 36 3.49 -5.38 3.63
CA GLY A 36 4.11 -6.45 4.40
C GLY A 36 3.08 -7.34 5.09
N LYS A 37 2.08 -6.75 5.76
CA LYS A 37 0.99 -7.50 6.40
C LYS A 37 0.16 -8.32 5.41
N MET A 38 -0.14 -7.75 4.24
CA MET A 38 -0.85 -8.49 3.19
C MET A 38 0.00 -9.67 2.67
N ARG A 39 1.30 -9.46 2.47
CA ARG A 39 2.23 -10.54 2.06
C ARG A 39 2.39 -11.61 3.13
N GLU A 40 2.43 -11.25 4.41
CA GLU A 40 2.49 -12.21 5.52
C GLU A 40 1.22 -13.07 5.59
N ALA A 41 0.05 -12.47 5.31
CA ALA A 41 -1.21 -13.19 5.29
C ALA A 41 -1.31 -14.21 4.14
N ASN A 42 -0.69 -13.91 2.98
CA ASN A 42 -0.58 -14.85 1.88
C ASN A 42 0.73 -14.62 1.08
N PRO A 43 1.73 -15.52 1.25
CA PRO A 43 3.03 -15.41 0.57
C PRO A 43 2.96 -15.46 -0.95
N GLU A 44 1.90 -16.03 -1.53
CA GLU A 44 1.71 -16.21 -2.98
C GLU A 44 0.69 -15.22 -3.56
N ALA A 45 0.23 -14.25 -2.77
CA ALA A 45 -0.72 -13.25 -3.26
C ALA A 45 -0.07 -12.33 -4.31
N ARG A 46 -0.79 -12.06 -5.40
CA ARG A 46 -0.44 -10.97 -6.30
C ARG A 46 -0.92 -9.67 -5.69
N LEU A 47 0.02 -8.77 -5.39
CA LEU A 47 -0.25 -7.55 -4.65
C LEU A 47 -0.06 -6.30 -5.52
N ILE A 48 -0.96 -5.32 -5.38
CA ILE A 48 -0.86 -4.00 -6.01
C ILE A 48 -0.95 -2.88 -4.96
N PHE A 49 -0.05 -1.90 -5.03
CA PHE A 49 -0.02 -0.79 -4.08
C PHE A 49 0.13 0.56 -4.76
N GLN A 50 -0.69 1.53 -4.35
CA GLN A 50 -0.73 2.88 -4.91
C GLN A 50 -0.84 3.92 -3.79
N PRO A 51 0.24 4.15 -3.01
CA PRO A 51 0.22 5.14 -1.94
C PRO A 51 0.06 6.56 -2.48
N ASN A 52 -0.34 7.47 -1.60
CA ASN A 52 -0.24 8.90 -1.88
C ASN A 52 1.24 9.33 -1.91
N ALA A 53 1.53 10.47 -2.54
CA ALA A 53 2.82 11.16 -2.44
C ALA A 53 2.96 11.84 -1.06
N GLY A 54 2.93 11.05 0.00
CA GLY A 54 2.93 11.50 1.39
C GLY A 54 1.51 11.70 1.94
N VAL A 55 1.43 12.06 3.22
CA VAL A 55 0.15 12.44 3.86
C VAL A 55 -0.25 13.83 3.33
N PRO A 56 -1.52 14.03 2.91
CA PRO A 56 -1.97 15.33 2.44
C PRO A 56 -1.86 16.38 3.55
N VAL A 57 -1.37 17.56 3.20
CA VAL A 57 -1.37 18.73 4.08
C VAL A 57 -2.14 19.88 3.43
N LEU A 58 -2.74 20.75 4.25
CA LEU A 58 -3.41 21.95 3.75
C LEU A 58 -2.43 23.11 3.78
N VAL A 59 -2.14 23.69 2.61
CA VAL A 59 -1.31 24.89 2.46
C VAL A 59 -2.15 25.91 1.71
N GLU A 60 -2.45 27.05 2.36
CA GLU A 60 -3.24 28.15 1.75
C GLU A 60 -4.58 27.67 1.16
N GLY A 61 -5.27 26.77 1.86
CA GLY A 61 -6.55 26.21 1.42
C GLY A 61 -6.45 25.16 0.30
N LYS A 62 -5.24 24.78 -0.11
CA LYS A 62 -5.00 23.73 -1.12
C LYS A 62 -4.41 22.48 -0.48
N THR A 63 -4.85 21.32 -0.94
CA THR A 63 -4.27 20.03 -0.54
C THR A 63 -2.97 19.81 -1.30
N ILE A 64 -1.86 19.68 -0.58
CA ILE A 64 -0.53 19.44 -1.11
C ILE A 64 0.00 18.08 -0.62
N TYR A 65 0.68 17.37 -1.52
CA TYR A 65 1.36 16.10 -1.28
C TYR A 65 2.87 16.33 -1.43
N ASN A 66 3.60 16.21 -0.32
CA ASN A 66 4.99 16.70 -0.25
C ASN A 66 6.05 15.64 -0.53
N GLU A 67 5.69 14.36 -0.70
CA GLU A 67 6.67 13.31 -0.95
C GLU A 67 7.20 13.42 -2.39
N THR A 68 8.52 13.41 -2.52
CA THR A 68 9.17 13.51 -3.83
C THR A 68 9.14 12.18 -4.58
N PRO A 69 9.26 12.21 -5.93
CA PRO A 69 9.39 10.99 -6.73
C PRO A 69 10.53 10.06 -6.25
N GLU A 70 11.67 10.61 -5.84
CA GLU A 70 12.84 9.85 -5.37
C GLU A 70 12.54 9.14 -4.05
N THR A 71 11.82 9.80 -3.14
CA THR A 71 11.39 9.21 -1.87
C THR A 71 10.42 8.06 -2.13
N MET A 72 9.42 8.28 -3.00
CA MET A 72 8.47 7.26 -3.40
C MET A 72 9.20 6.05 -4.02
N ALA A 73 10.06 6.29 -5.01
CA ALA A 73 10.81 5.23 -5.68
C ALA A 73 11.68 4.41 -4.70
N SER A 74 12.41 5.08 -3.80
CA SER A 74 13.22 4.43 -2.77
C SER A 74 12.40 3.56 -1.81
N ASN A 75 11.19 4.02 -1.45
CA ASN A 75 10.28 3.24 -0.62
C ASN A 75 9.69 2.03 -1.36
N ILE A 76 9.21 2.21 -2.59
CA ILE A 76 8.66 1.11 -3.40
C ILE A 76 9.74 0.06 -3.71
N ALA A 77 11.00 0.47 -3.91
CA ALA A 77 12.12 -0.44 -4.16
C ALA A 77 12.30 -1.49 -3.04
N LYS A 78 11.96 -1.15 -1.79
CA LYS A 78 12.02 -2.06 -0.64
C LYS A 78 11.07 -3.25 -0.76
N PHE A 79 10.04 -3.15 -1.61
CA PHE A 79 9.06 -4.21 -1.86
C PHE A 79 9.40 -5.09 -3.08
N LEU A 80 10.33 -4.67 -3.93
CA LEU A 80 10.72 -5.44 -5.14
C LEU A 80 11.23 -6.88 -4.87
N PRO A 81 11.85 -7.21 -3.71
CA PRO A 81 12.28 -8.59 -3.44
C PRO A 81 11.13 -9.60 -3.29
N TYR A 82 9.89 -9.14 -3.05
CA TYR A 82 8.74 -10.03 -2.94
C TYR A 82 8.30 -10.50 -4.31
N LYS A 83 8.40 -11.80 -4.57
CA LYS A 83 7.90 -12.40 -5.80
C LYS A 83 6.37 -12.37 -5.82
N PRO A 84 5.73 -12.06 -6.97
CA PRO A 84 4.29 -12.11 -7.14
C PRO A 84 3.74 -13.53 -7.12
#